data_AF-A0A957KR64-F1
#
_entry.id   AF-A0A957KR64-F1
#
_cell.length_a   1.000
_cell.length_b   1.000
_cell.length_c   1.000
_cell.angle_alpha   90.00
_cell.angle_beta   90.00
_cell.angle_gamma   90.00
#
_symmetry.space_group_name_H-M   'P 1'
#
loop_
_entity.id
_entity.type
_entity.pdbx_description
1 polymer ?
#
loop_
_entity_poly.entity_id
_entity_poly.type
_entity_poly.pdbx_seq_one_letter_code
_entity_poly.pdbx_strand_id
1 'polypeptide(L)'
;MDQTMLIADAIERIRRLPVQIERLVADLTDAQLTTHFLEDEWTVAQNVHHLADSHMNSYIRCKLILTEDEPALKPYDQDVWASLPDARDADISTSLALLSALHGRWVSFWRTIEPEEWARIGFHPENGHVRLDAILFSYANHGEAHIDQITRTLVAQYAERPVSTDELLVMLTREWSALIDFLARHEDALLEPLESTWTAKDHLAHITAWETFLVRHHLDREDAATALELSPEQYADFAIDEINEALHARSREKTLAEVLADAEATHATLVARLRDTSFDVMQMPRYDDDESGAPLLDWVIGNTYDHYLEHSLYLRAHLPVP
;
A
#
# COMPACT_ATOMS: atom_id res chain seq x y z
N MET A 1 21.54 14.54 -5.18
CA MET A 1 21.14 13.94 -6.47
C MET A 1 21.22 14.99 -7.55
N ASP A 2 21.63 14.60 -8.75
CA ASP A 2 21.58 15.44 -9.97
C ASP A 2 20.12 15.79 -10.30
N GLN A 3 19.84 17.05 -10.69
CA GLN A 3 18.50 17.52 -11.06
C GLN A 3 17.92 16.70 -12.23
N THR A 4 18.77 16.25 -13.14
CA THR A 4 18.38 15.37 -14.25
C THR A 4 17.85 14.03 -13.74
N MET A 5 18.51 13.46 -12.72
CA MET A 5 18.05 12.21 -12.09
C MET A 5 16.72 12.40 -11.37
N LEU A 6 16.54 13.53 -10.67
CA LEU A 6 15.28 13.84 -9.98
C LEU A 6 14.11 13.97 -10.97
N ILE A 7 14.32 14.65 -12.10
CA ILE A 7 13.30 14.77 -13.15
C ILE A 7 12.97 13.41 -13.75
N ALA A 8 13.98 12.60 -14.06
CA ALA A 8 13.77 11.26 -14.62
C ALA A 8 12.96 10.36 -13.65
N ASP A 9 13.31 10.39 -12.37
CA ASP A 9 12.58 9.68 -11.30
C ASP A 9 11.12 10.15 -11.21
N ALA A 10 10.87 11.46 -11.19
CA ALA A 10 9.52 12.00 -11.11
C ALA A 10 8.67 11.65 -12.35
N ILE A 11 9.27 11.64 -13.56
CA ILE A 11 8.59 11.18 -14.78
C ILE A 11 8.23 9.69 -14.66
N GLU A 12 9.12 8.88 -14.10
CA GLU A 12 8.89 7.45 -13.92
C GLU A 12 7.75 7.19 -12.92
N ARG A 13 7.72 7.92 -11.81
CA ARG A 13 6.61 7.89 -10.82
C ARG A 13 5.27 8.24 -11.46
N ILE A 14 5.22 9.28 -12.29
CA ILE A 14 4.03 9.59 -13.10
C ILE A 14 3.70 8.42 -14.04
N ARG A 15 4.68 7.83 -14.72
CA ARG A 15 4.45 6.74 -15.69
C ARG A 15 3.79 5.52 -15.05
N ARG A 16 4.26 5.10 -13.88
CA ARG A 16 3.78 3.87 -13.21
C ARG A 16 2.44 4.05 -12.50
N LEU A 17 2.10 5.26 -12.03
CA LEU A 17 0.92 5.52 -11.20
C LEU A 17 -0.37 4.84 -11.69
N PRO A 18 -0.77 4.90 -13.00
CA PRO A 18 -2.01 4.31 -13.43
C PRO A 18 -2.09 2.79 -13.18
N VAL A 19 -0.99 2.06 -13.40
CA VAL A 19 -0.93 0.62 -13.14
C VAL A 19 -0.92 0.32 -11.63
N GLN A 20 -0.25 1.17 -10.83
CA GLN A 20 -0.26 1.01 -9.38
C GLN A 20 -1.69 1.14 -8.84
N ILE A 21 -2.43 2.18 -9.28
CA ILE A 21 -3.82 2.40 -8.89
C ILE A 21 -4.71 1.26 -9.41
N GLU A 22 -4.58 0.84 -10.67
CA GLU A 22 -5.34 -0.27 -11.25
C GLU A 22 -5.17 -1.55 -10.42
N ARG A 23 -3.94 -1.93 -10.05
CA ARG A 23 -3.66 -3.12 -9.23
C ARG A 23 -4.21 -3.02 -7.81
N LEU A 24 -4.17 -1.82 -7.22
CA LEU A 24 -4.67 -1.56 -5.88
C LEU A 24 -6.19 -1.72 -5.79
N VAL A 25 -6.91 -1.47 -6.90
CA VAL A 25 -8.39 -1.49 -6.92
C VAL A 25 -9.01 -2.66 -7.71
N ALA A 26 -8.21 -3.47 -8.41
CA ALA A 26 -8.68 -4.48 -9.37
C ALA A 26 -9.71 -5.48 -8.83
N ASP A 27 -9.61 -5.85 -7.55
CA ASP A 27 -10.42 -6.90 -6.93
C ASP A 27 -11.44 -6.34 -5.90
N LEU A 28 -11.65 -5.02 -5.87
CA LEU A 28 -12.55 -4.39 -4.91
C LEU A 28 -14.01 -4.52 -5.34
N THR A 29 -14.86 -4.79 -4.36
CA THR A 29 -16.33 -4.74 -4.54
C THR A 29 -16.83 -3.29 -4.59
N ASP A 30 -18.00 -3.07 -5.20
CA ASP A 30 -18.68 -1.77 -5.18
C ASP A 30 -18.76 -1.19 -3.76
N ALA A 31 -19.07 -2.03 -2.77
CA ALA A 31 -19.12 -1.63 -1.36
C ALA A 31 -17.75 -1.14 -0.85
N GLN A 32 -16.66 -1.84 -1.17
CA GLN A 32 -15.31 -1.38 -0.79
C GLN A 32 -14.91 -0.09 -1.53
N LEU A 33 -15.40 0.11 -2.75
CA LEU A 33 -15.14 1.30 -3.54
C LEU A 33 -15.86 2.54 -3.00
N THR A 34 -17.10 2.40 -2.52
CA THR A 34 -17.97 3.53 -2.17
C THR A 34 -18.20 3.71 -0.66
N THR A 35 -17.66 2.84 0.20
CA THR A 35 -17.82 2.99 1.66
C THR A 35 -16.85 4.03 2.20
N HIS A 36 -17.34 4.93 3.06
CA HIS A 36 -16.52 5.83 3.85
C HIS A 36 -16.00 5.09 5.10
N PHE A 37 -14.84 4.44 4.98
CA PHE A 37 -14.21 3.74 6.10
C PHE A 37 -13.52 4.67 7.09
N LEU A 38 -13.10 5.85 6.63
CA LEU A 38 -12.52 6.91 7.45
C LEU A 38 -13.49 8.10 7.46
N GLU A 39 -13.80 8.61 8.64
CA GLU A 39 -14.64 9.81 8.79
C GLU A 39 -13.93 11.01 8.14
N ASP A 40 -14.70 11.85 7.44
CA ASP A 40 -14.24 13.05 6.71
C ASP A 40 -13.26 12.81 5.55
N GLU A 41 -12.96 11.56 5.21
CA GLU A 41 -12.10 11.19 4.08
C GLU A 41 -12.90 10.72 2.86
N TRP A 42 -12.30 10.83 1.68
CA TRP A 42 -12.88 10.34 0.44
C TRP A 42 -12.90 8.81 0.38
N THR A 43 -13.92 8.28 -0.28
CA THR A 43 -14.00 6.86 -0.65
C THR A 43 -12.89 6.49 -1.64
N VAL A 44 -12.65 5.20 -1.85
CA VAL A 44 -11.67 4.73 -2.86
C VAL A 44 -12.08 5.20 -4.26
N ALA A 45 -13.37 5.11 -4.61
CA ALA A 45 -13.88 5.59 -5.90
C ALA A 45 -13.60 7.08 -6.11
N GLN A 46 -13.92 7.92 -5.12
CA GLN A 46 -13.67 9.37 -5.19
C GLN A 46 -12.19 9.69 -5.41
N ASN A 47 -11.28 8.96 -4.75
CA ASN A 47 -9.84 9.11 -4.97
C ASN A 47 -9.44 8.78 -6.42
N VAL A 48 -9.96 7.68 -7.00
CA VAL A 48 -9.67 7.28 -8.38
C VAL A 48 -10.23 8.29 -9.40
N HIS A 49 -11.45 8.78 -9.19
CA HIS A 49 -12.04 9.81 -10.05
C HIS A 49 -11.26 11.13 -9.96
N HIS A 50 -10.93 11.57 -8.74
CA HIS A 50 -10.15 12.79 -8.51
C HIS A 50 -8.76 12.73 -9.16
N LEU A 51 -8.06 11.60 -9.10
CA LEU A 51 -6.78 11.45 -9.80
C LEU A 51 -6.90 11.77 -11.29
N ALA A 52 -7.96 11.29 -11.94
CA ALA A 52 -8.22 11.56 -13.35
C ALA A 52 -8.50 13.06 -13.60
N ASP A 53 -9.33 13.69 -12.77
CA ASP A 53 -9.70 15.11 -12.89
C ASP A 53 -8.50 16.04 -12.63
N SER A 54 -7.79 15.81 -11.53
CA SER A 54 -6.64 16.59 -11.09
C SER A 54 -5.52 16.54 -12.12
N HIS A 55 -5.21 15.34 -12.64
CA HIS A 55 -4.11 15.16 -13.58
C HIS A 55 -4.46 15.71 -14.96
N MET A 56 -5.72 15.67 -15.38
CA MET A 56 -6.17 16.30 -16.62
C MET A 56 -6.04 17.83 -16.55
N ASN A 57 -6.44 18.44 -15.43
CA ASN A 57 -6.23 19.87 -15.18
C ASN A 57 -4.74 20.23 -15.24
N SER A 58 -3.88 19.44 -14.61
CA SER A 58 -2.43 19.66 -14.61
C SER A 58 -1.81 19.55 -16.00
N TYR A 59 -2.16 18.52 -16.76
CA TYR A 59 -1.69 18.34 -18.13
C TYR A 59 -1.99 19.56 -19.01
N ILE A 60 -3.19 20.14 -18.87
CA ILE A 60 -3.56 21.37 -19.58
C ILE A 60 -2.71 22.55 -19.12
N ARG A 61 -2.55 22.74 -17.80
CA ARG A 61 -1.71 23.81 -17.22
C ARG A 61 -0.26 23.73 -17.69
N CYS A 62 0.32 22.53 -17.77
CA CYS A 62 1.68 22.34 -18.28
C CYS A 62 1.83 22.84 -19.72
N LYS A 63 0.83 22.60 -20.58
CA LYS A 63 0.86 23.11 -21.96
C LYS A 63 0.74 24.62 -22.04
N LEU A 64 -0.12 25.22 -21.22
CA LEU A 64 -0.24 26.67 -21.15
C LEU A 64 1.11 27.28 -20.73
N ILE A 65 1.71 26.79 -19.66
CA ILE A 65 3.02 27.27 -19.17
C ILE A 65 4.11 27.14 -20.25
N LEU A 66 4.13 26.03 -21.00
CA LEU A 66 5.13 25.82 -22.05
C LEU A 66 4.93 26.77 -23.25
N THR A 67 3.69 27.16 -23.56
CA THR A 67 3.37 27.85 -24.82
C THR A 67 3.04 29.34 -24.67
N GLU A 68 2.76 29.80 -23.46
CA GLU A 68 2.36 31.19 -23.16
C GLU A 68 3.35 31.85 -22.19
N ASP A 69 3.39 33.18 -22.18
CA ASP A 69 4.20 33.96 -21.24
C ASP A 69 3.41 34.20 -19.94
N GLU A 70 3.82 33.54 -18.87
CA GLU A 70 3.22 33.62 -17.52
C GLU A 70 1.67 33.52 -17.51
N PRO A 71 1.07 32.44 -18.04
CA PRO A 71 -0.38 32.34 -18.13
C PRO A 71 -1.05 32.26 -16.76
N ALA A 72 -2.24 32.85 -16.65
CA ALA A 72 -3.10 32.68 -15.49
C ALA A 72 -3.71 31.27 -15.49
N LEU A 73 -3.48 30.51 -14.41
CA LEU A 73 -3.94 29.14 -14.26
C LEU A 73 -5.30 29.12 -13.56
N LYS A 74 -6.25 28.35 -14.10
CA LYS A 74 -7.60 28.23 -13.55
C LYS A 74 -7.63 27.28 -12.35
N PRO A 75 -8.02 27.72 -11.13
CA PRO A 75 -8.28 26.83 -10.00
C PRO A 75 -9.64 26.11 -10.17
N TYR A 76 -9.81 25.04 -9.41
CA TYR A 76 -11.06 24.29 -9.26
C TYR A 76 -11.20 23.85 -7.79
N ASP A 77 -12.43 23.61 -7.36
CA ASP A 77 -12.74 23.13 -6.01
C ASP A 77 -12.86 21.60 -6.06
N GLN A 78 -11.82 20.91 -5.58
CA GLN A 78 -11.73 19.45 -5.64
C GLN A 78 -12.79 18.74 -4.81
N ASP A 79 -13.17 19.30 -3.66
CA ASP A 79 -14.17 18.70 -2.78
C ASP A 79 -15.57 18.80 -3.39
N VAL A 80 -15.86 19.93 -4.06
CA VAL A 80 -17.08 20.08 -4.83
C VAL A 80 -17.12 19.07 -5.98
N TRP A 81 -16.02 18.86 -6.71
CA TRP A 81 -15.97 17.88 -7.81
C TRP A 81 -16.13 16.45 -7.29
N ALA A 82 -15.42 16.05 -6.23
CA ALA A 82 -15.55 14.74 -5.59
C ALA A 82 -16.95 14.51 -4.98
N SER A 83 -17.73 15.57 -4.73
CA SER A 83 -19.11 15.48 -4.26
C SER A 83 -20.16 15.25 -5.36
N LEU A 84 -19.77 15.39 -6.64
CA LEU A 84 -20.68 15.20 -7.76
C LEU A 84 -21.12 13.73 -7.90
N PRO A 85 -22.31 13.45 -8.46
CA PRO A 85 -22.84 12.09 -8.55
C PRO A 85 -21.93 11.13 -9.33
N ASP A 86 -21.26 11.59 -10.38
CA ASP A 86 -20.35 10.77 -11.18
C ASP A 86 -19.05 10.42 -10.44
N ALA A 87 -18.55 11.33 -9.59
CA ALA A 87 -17.37 11.07 -8.75
C ALA A 87 -17.65 10.17 -7.54
N ARG A 88 -18.91 9.80 -7.30
CA ARG A 88 -19.35 8.88 -6.24
C ARG A 88 -19.77 7.51 -6.78
N ASP A 89 -19.68 7.30 -8.08
CA ASP A 89 -20.05 6.03 -8.71
C ASP A 89 -19.02 4.94 -8.34
N ALA A 90 -19.46 3.70 -8.24
CA ALA A 90 -18.56 2.57 -8.06
C ALA A 90 -17.81 2.24 -9.36
N ASP A 91 -18.35 2.60 -10.52
CA ASP A 91 -17.69 2.36 -11.82
C ASP A 91 -16.51 3.31 -12.06
N ILE A 92 -15.34 2.86 -11.62
CA ILE A 92 -14.06 3.56 -11.82
C ILE A 92 -13.37 3.26 -13.16
N SER A 93 -13.94 2.36 -13.99
CA SER A 93 -13.26 1.83 -15.18
C SER A 93 -12.89 2.92 -16.19
N THR A 94 -13.78 3.90 -16.36
CA THR A 94 -13.56 5.03 -17.26
C THR A 94 -12.46 5.96 -16.75
N SER A 95 -12.41 6.22 -15.44
CA SER A 95 -11.36 7.03 -14.82
C SER A 95 -9.99 6.37 -14.90
N LEU A 96 -9.90 5.05 -14.70
CA LEU A 96 -8.66 4.29 -14.89
C LEU A 96 -8.16 4.36 -16.34
N ALA A 97 -9.05 4.15 -17.31
CA ALA A 97 -8.71 4.25 -18.73
C ALA A 97 -8.27 5.67 -19.11
N LEU A 98 -8.96 6.70 -18.60
CA LEU A 98 -8.61 8.10 -18.82
C LEU A 98 -7.24 8.43 -18.24
N LEU A 99 -6.98 8.02 -16.99
CA LEU A 99 -5.73 8.27 -16.28
C LEU A 99 -4.55 7.60 -17.01
N SER A 100 -4.71 6.34 -17.43
CA SER A 100 -3.69 5.60 -18.19
C SER A 100 -3.35 6.29 -19.53
N ALA A 101 -4.36 6.62 -20.33
CA ALA A 101 -4.16 7.30 -21.62
C ALA A 101 -3.55 8.70 -21.44
N LEU A 102 -4.02 9.45 -20.44
CA LEU A 102 -3.50 10.77 -20.09
C LEU A 102 -2.01 10.69 -19.72
N HIS A 103 -1.64 9.76 -18.84
CA HIS A 103 -0.26 9.58 -18.39
C HIS A 103 0.67 9.17 -19.52
N GLY A 104 0.22 8.30 -20.44
CA GLY A 104 0.98 7.98 -21.65
C GLY A 104 1.33 9.23 -22.47
N ARG A 105 0.38 10.16 -22.62
CA ARG A 105 0.63 11.45 -23.29
C ARG A 105 1.47 12.41 -22.45
N TRP A 106 1.27 12.42 -21.14
CA TRP A 106 1.93 13.35 -20.24
C TRP A 106 3.41 13.01 -20.07
N VAL A 107 3.74 11.73 -19.91
CA VAL A 107 5.14 11.23 -19.92
C VAL A 107 5.82 11.54 -21.25
N SER A 108 5.13 11.34 -22.37
CA SER A 108 5.65 11.71 -23.69
C SER A 108 5.95 13.21 -23.78
N PHE A 109 5.07 14.06 -23.23
CA PHE A 109 5.28 15.51 -23.13
C PHE A 109 6.48 15.85 -22.23
N TRP A 110 6.60 15.23 -21.06
CA TRP A 110 7.71 15.53 -20.14
C TRP A 110 9.08 15.21 -20.72
N ARG A 111 9.16 14.16 -21.54
CA ARG A 111 10.40 13.75 -22.22
C ARG A 111 10.83 14.66 -23.36
N THR A 112 9.99 15.63 -23.78
CA THR A 112 10.34 16.61 -24.82
C THR A 112 10.74 17.97 -24.28
N ILE A 113 10.70 18.20 -22.97
CA ILE A 113 10.99 19.51 -22.38
C ILE A 113 12.51 19.75 -22.38
N GLU A 114 12.93 20.84 -23.01
CA GLU A 114 14.34 21.23 -23.05
C GLU A 114 14.81 21.79 -21.69
N PRO A 115 16.11 21.69 -21.34
CA PRO A 115 16.63 22.11 -20.04
C PRO A 115 16.20 23.51 -19.59
N GLU A 116 16.16 24.48 -20.50
CA GLU A 116 15.80 25.88 -20.21
C GLU A 116 14.29 26.07 -20.01
N GLU A 117 13.46 25.19 -20.57
CA GLU A 117 12.00 25.28 -20.53
C GLU A 117 11.41 24.85 -19.19
N TRP A 118 12.13 24.02 -18.42
CA TRP A 118 11.73 23.60 -17.07
C TRP A 118 11.52 24.78 -16.11
N ALA A 119 12.21 25.91 -16.35
CA ALA A 119 12.10 27.11 -15.55
C ALA A 119 10.91 28.02 -15.93
N ARG A 120 10.15 27.68 -16.98
CA ARG A 120 8.95 28.43 -17.38
C ARG A 120 7.91 28.42 -16.25
N ILE A 121 7.16 29.52 -16.16
CA ILE A 121 6.22 29.78 -15.06
C ILE A 121 4.81 30.04 -15.57
N GLY A 122 3.83 29.73 -14.74
CA GLY A 122 2.48 30.26 -14.80
C GLY A 122 2.07 30.86 -13.46
N PHE A 123 0.99 31.63 -13.43
CA PHE A 123 0.48 32.25 -12.21
C PHE A 123 -0.80 31.55 -11.73
N HIS A 124 -0.74 30.88 -10.59
CA HIS A 124 -1.90 30.31 -9.90
C HIS A 124 -2.45 31.32 -8.88
N PRO A 125 -3.75 31.68 -8.91
CA PRO A 125 -4.32 32.68 -8.00
C PRO A 125 -4.10 32.40 -6.51
N GLU A 126 -4.02 31.13 -6.12
CA GLU A 126 -3.82 30.70 -4.72
C GLU A 126 -2.36 30.39 -4.38
N ASN A 127 -1.55 29.96 -5.35
CA ASN A 127 -0.18 29.46 -5.11
C ASN A 127 0.91 30.40 -5.64
N GLY A 128 0.53 31.50 -6.30
CA GLY A 128 1.46 32.42 -6.95
C GLY A 128 2.12 31.81 -8.19
N HIS A 129 3.38 32.19 -8.45
CA HIS A 129 4.15 31.67 -9.57
C HIS A 129 4.54 30.22 -9.35
N VAL A 130 4.15 29.36 -10.29
CA VAL A 130 4.49 27.93 -10.29
C VAL A 130 5.35 27.62 -11.51
N ARG A 131 6.47 26.92 -11.29
CA ARG A 131 7.37 26.47 -12.34
C ARG A 131 6.95 25.11 -12.90
N LEU A 132 7.35 24.84 -14.13
CA LEU A 132 7.04 23.58 -14.81
C LEU A 132 7.68 22.36 -14.11
N ASP A 133 8.93 22.47 -13.65
CA ASP A 133 9.59 21.42 -12.86
C ASP A 133 8.89 21.18 -11.51
N ALA A 134 8.48 22.24 -10.82
CA ALA A 134 7.74 22.13 -9.57
C ALA A 134 6.40 21.41 -9.74
N ILE A 135 5.71 21.60 -10.87
CA ILE A 135 4.48 20.85 -11.19
C ILE A 135 4.77 19.36 -11.35
N LEU A 136 5.81 18.98 -12.08
CA LEU A 136 6.19 17.57 -12.22
C LEU A 136 6.41 16.92 -10.86
N PHE A 137 7.22 17.54 -9.99
CA PHE A 137 7.47 17.00 -8.64
C PHE A 137 6.21 16.96 -7.78
N SER A 138 5.40 18.01 -7.83
CA SER A 138 4.15 18.08 -7.07
C SER A 138 3.18 16.98 -7.48
N TYR A 139 3.05 16.68 -8.77
CA TYR A 139 2.11 15.66 -9.25
C TYR A 139 2.64 14.24 -9.12
N ALA A 140 3.96 14.04 -9.14
CA ALA A 140 4.55 12.76 -8.75
C ALA A 140 4.26 12.47 -7.26
N ASN A 141 4.40 13.47 -6.38
CA ASN A 141 4.05 13.33 -4.97
C ASN A 141 2.54 13.21 -4.72
N HIS A 142 1.71 13.91 -5.49
CA HIS A 142 0.25 13.79 -5.43
C HIS A 142 -0.22 12.35 -5.74
N GLY A 143 0.37 11.71 -6.76
CA GLY A 143 0.08 10.32 -7.10
C GLY A 143 0.36 9.36 -5.93
N GLU A 144 1.56 9.43 -5.35
CA GLU A 144 1.92 8.59 -4.19
C GLU A 144 1.02 8.89 -2.97
N ALA A 145 0.69 10.16 -2.72
CA ALA A 145 -0.20 10.53 -1.61
C ALA A 145 -1.60 9.90 -1.75
N HIS A 146 -2.12 9.74 -2.97
CA HIS A 146 -3.38 9.04 -3.19
C HIS A 146 -3.25 7.52 -3.13
N ILE A 147 -2.09 6.93 -3.46
CA ILE A 147 -1.81 5.52 -3.14
C ILE A 147 -1.88 5.31 -1.63
N ASP A 148 -1.24 6.18 -0.84
CA ASP A 148 -1.26 6.12 0.62
C ASP A 148 -2.68 6.33 1.18
N GLN A 149 -3.46 7.27 0.61
CA GLN A 149 -4.82 7.52 1.05
C GLN A 149 -5.76 6.35 0.75
N ILE A 150 -5.69 5.76 -0.45
CA ILE A 150 -6.46 4.56 -0.80
C ILE A 150 -6.05 3.39 0.11
N THR A 151 -4.75 3.20 0.34
CA THR A 151 -4.23 2.14 1.21
C THR A 151 -4.77 2.28 2.63
N ARG A 152 -4.66 3.47 3.25
CA ARG A 152 -5.22 3.73 4.59
C ARG A 152 -6.73 3.53 4.65
N THR A 153 -7.45 3.94 3.60
CA THR A 153 -8.90 3.75 3.50
C THR A 153 -9.28 2.26 3.47
N LEU A 154 -8.53 1.45 2.72
CA LEU A 154 -8.76 0.01 2.64
C LEU A 154 -8.38 -0.72 3.94
N VAL A 155 -7.32 -0.31 4.64
CA VAL A 155 -6.98 -0.84 5.96
C VAL A 155 -8.09 -0.55 6.98
N ALA A 156 -8.69 0.65 6.91
CA ALA A 156 -9.78 1.05 7.80
C ALA A 156 -11.08 0.22 7.64
N GLN A 157 -11.19 -0.63 6.61
CA GLN A 157 -12.32 -1.56 6.45
C GLN A 157 -12.47 -2.54 7.62
N TYR A 158 -11.41 -2.70 8.42
CA TYR A 158 -11.35 -3.58 9.58
C TYR A 158 -11.24 -2.82 10.92
N ALA A 159 -11.69 -1.56 10.96
CA ALA A 159 -11.78 -0.81 12.20
C ALA A 159 -12.69 -1.49 13.24
N GLU A 160 -13.73 -2.19 12.79
CA GLU A 160 -14.54 -3.06 13.64
C GLU A 160 -13.86 -4.42 13.80
N ARG A 161 -13.59 -4.81 15.06
CA ARG A 161 -12.95 -6.08 15.40
C ARG A 161 -13.91 -7.26 15.22
N PRO A 162 -13.41 -8.46 14.87
CA PRO A 162 -14.25 -9.66 14.87
C PRO A 162 -14.86 -9.88 16.25
N VAL A 163 -16.09 -10.41 16.32
CA VAL A 163 -16.78 -10.73 17.59
C VAL A 163 -16.90 -12.24 17.83
N SER A 164 -16.32 -13.06 16.95
CA SER A 164 -16.26 -14.51 17.12
C SER A 164 -15.04 -15.11 16.40
N THR A 165 -14.66 -16.33 16.77
CA THR A 165 -13.62 -17.11 16.07
C THR A 165 -14.01 -17.33 14.60
N ASP A 166 -15.29 -17.53 14.29
CA ASP A 166 -15.74 -17.74 12.91
C ASP A 166 -15.53 -16.49 12.05
N GLU A 167 -15.88 -15.30 12.56
CA GLU A 167 -15.62 -14.03 11.87
C GLU A 167 -14.12 -13.77 11.69
N LEU A 168 -13.32 -13.99 12.73
CA LEU A 168 -11.87 -13.89 12.66
C LEU A 168 -11.30 -14.79 11.56
N LEU A 169 -11.73 -16.05 11.51
CA LEU A 169 -11.26 -17.01 10.50
C LEU A 169 -11.73 -16.65 9.08
N VAL A 170 -12.91 -16.03 8.93
CA VAL A 170 -13.38 -15.52 7.63
C VAL A 170 -12.47 -14.39 7.14
N MET A 171 -12.15 -13.41 8.00
CA MET A 171 -11.26 -12.29 7.65
C MET A 171 -9.85 -12.79 7.32
N LEU A 172 -9.30 -13.66 8.17
CA LEU A 172 -8.00 -14.31 7.96
C LEU A 172 -7.93 -15.09 6.65
N THR A 173 -8.93 -15.93 6.37
CA THR A 173 -8.97 -16.71 5.12
C THR A 173 -9.05 -15.79 3.92
N ARG A 174 -9.87 -14.73 3.99
CA ARG A 174 -10.05 -13.77 2.90
C ARG A 174 -8.74 -13.08 2.53
N GLU A 175 -8.06 -12.48 3.50
CA GLU A 175 -6.83 -11.72 3.21
C GLU A 175 -5.65 -12.63 2.87
N TRP A 176 -5.56 -13.81 3.50
CA TRP A 176 -4.57 -14.80 3.12
C TRP A 176 -4.74 -15.26 1.67
N SER A 177 -5.96 -15.67 1.28
CA SER A 177 -6.24 -16.07 -0.10
C SER A 177 -5.98 -14.93 -1.09
N ALA A 178 -6.37 -13.70 -0.75
CA ALA A 178 -6.12 -12.54 -1.60
C ALA A 178 -4.62 -12.27 -1.82
N LEU A 179 -3.79 -12.45 -0.79
CA LEU A 179 -2.33 -12.33 -0.89
C LEU A 179 -1.74 -13.45 -1.76
N ILE A 180 -2.06 -14.72 -1.46
CA ILE A 180 -1.50 -15.87 -2.19
C ILE A 180 -1.93 -15.87 -3.66
N ASP A 181 -3.21 -15.58 -3.95
CA ASP A 181 -3.70 -15.49 -5.31
C ASP A 181 -3.03 -14.33 -6.08
N PHE A 182 -2.78 -13.20 -5.42
CA PHE A 182 -2.06 -12.09 -6.03
C PHE A 182 -0.63 -12.46 -6.38
N LEU A 183 0.11 -13.10 -5.45
CA LEU A 183 1.47 -13.57 -5.70
C LEU A 183 1.52 -14.59 -6.83
N ALA A 184 0.59 -15.56 -6.86
CA ALA A 184 0.51 -16.58 -7.91
C ALA A 184 0.28 -16.00 -9.31
N ARG A 185 -0.48 -14.89 -9.43
CA ARG A 185 -0.69 -14.19 -10.71
C ARG A 185 0.53 -13.40 -11.20
N HIS A 186 1.53 -13.19 -10.36
CA HIS A 186 2.69 -12.34 -10.63
C HIS A 186 4.03 -13.06 -10.36
N GLU A 187 4.08 -14.39 -10.53
CA GLU A 187 5.26 -15.23 -10.23
C GLU A 187 6.55 -14.68 -10.86
N ASP A 188 6.46 -14.19 -12.10
CA ASP A 188 7.60 -13.65 -12.86
C ASP A 188 8.24 -12.39 -12.24
N ALA A 189 7.53 -11.69 -11.34
CA ALA A 189 7.99 -10.44 -10.72
C ALA A 189 8.37 -10.60 -9.24
N LEU A 190 8.22 -11.80 -8.65
CA LEU A 190 8.35 -11.97 -7.19
C LEU A 190 9.78 -11.88 -6.66
N LEU A 191 10.78 -12.01 -7.56
CA LEU A 191 12.21 -11.96 -7.24
C LEU A 191 12.86 -10.63 -7.62
N GLU A 192 12.11 -9.72 -8.23
CA GLU A 192 12.60 -8.40 -8.60
C GLU A 192 12.57 -7.48 -7.37
N PRO A 193 13.63 -6.70 -7.11
CA PRO A 193 13.63 -5.75 -6.00
C PRO A 193 12.57 -4.67 -6.18
N LEU A 194 11.84 -4.40 -5.10
CA LEU A 194 10.93 -3.26 -4.98
C LEU A 194 11.71 -2.01 -4.58
N GLU A 195 11.02 -0.87 -4.43
CA GLU A 195 11.64 0.37 -3.98
C GLU A 195 12.32 0.24 -2.60
N SER A 196 11.80 -0.63 -1.74
CA SER A 196 12.35 -0.96 -0.42
C SER A 196 13.58 -1.89 -0.46
N THR A 197 14.10 -2.25 -1.64
CA THR A 197 15.11 -3.30 -1.90
C THR A 197 14.66 -4.74 -1.61
N TRP A 198 13.58 -4.92 -0.86
CA TRP A 198 12.95 -6.22 -0.64
C TRP A 198 12.24 -6.70 -1.89
N THR A 199 12.23 -8.01 -2.10
CA THR A 199 11.42 -8.68 -3.13
C THR A 199 10.05 -9.05 -2.57
N ALA A 200 9.09 -9.39 -3.43
CA ALA A 200 7.80 -9.91 -2.94
C ALA A 200 7.95 -11.23 -2.16
N LYS A 201 8.94 -12.05 -2.53
CA LYS A 201 9.37 -13.22 -1.76
C LYS A 201 9.77 -12.84 -0.32
N ASP A 202 10.53 -11.76 -0.16
CA ASP A 202 10.98 -11.30 1.16
C ASP A 202 9.82 -10.81 2.03
N HIS A 203 8.84 -10.13 1.43
CA HIS A 203 7.61 -9.76 2.13
C HIS A 203 6.83 -10.99 2.62
N LEU A 204 6.66 -12.02 1.79
CA LEU A 204 5.99 -13.25 2.21
C LEU A 204 6.77 -13.97 3.33
N ALA A 205 8.10 -14.02 3.25
CA ALA A 205 8.95 -14.60 4.29
C ALA A 205 8.84 -13.82 5.62
N HIS A 206 8.77 -12.50 5.55
CA HIS A 206 8.57 -11.64 6.71
C HIS A 206 7.20 -11.87 7.38
N ILE A 207 6.11 -11.92 6.60
CA ILE A 207 4.78 -12.27 7.11
C ILE A 207 4.81 -13.63 7.82
N THR A 208 5.39 -14.63 7.16
CA THR A 208 5.53 -15.99 7.69
C THR A 208 6.29 -16.01 9.02
N ALA A 209 7.32 -15.18 9.16
CA ALA A 209 8.13 -15.11 10.36
C ALA A 209 7.34 -14.56 11.56
N TRP A 210 6.57 -13.48 11.36
CA TRP A 210 5.72 -12.90 12.40
C TRP A 210 4.52 -13.79 12.74
N GLU A 211 3.98 -14.51 11.76
CA GLU A 211 2.96 -15.52 11.99
C GLU A 211 3.49 -16.72 12.80
N THR A 212 4.71 -17.14 12.50
CA THR A 212 5.42 -18.18 13.29
C THR A 212 5.63 -17.71 14.72
N PHE A 213 6.00 -16.43 14.92
CA PHE A 213 6.15 -15.83 16.24
C PHE A 213 4.82 -15.79 17.00
N LEU A 214 3.71 -15.41 16.35
CA LEU A 214 2.36 -15.47 16.93
C LEU A 214 2.04 -16.87 17.47
N VAL A 215 2.25 -17.91 16.66
CA VAL A 215 1.99 -19.29 17.07
C VAL A 215 2.87 -19.68 18.26
N ARG A 216 4.19 -19.56 18.11
CA ARG A 216 5.17 -20.07 19.09
C ARG A 216 5.13 -19.29 20.41
N HIS A 217 5.21 -17.98 20.34
CA HIS A 217 5.31 -17.15 21.53
C HIS A 217 3.94 -16.89 22.16
N HIS A 218 2.98 -16.38 21.40
CA HIS A 218 1.71 -15.93 21.98
C HIS A 218 0.71 -17.07 22.24
N LEU A 219 0.62 -18.05 21.34
CA LEU A 219 -0.30 -19.18 21.51
C LEU A 219 0.31 -20.36 22.28
N ASP A 220 1.58 -20.68 22.03
CA ASP A 220 2.29 -21.81 22.66
C ASP A 220 3.11 -21.46 23.90
N ARG A 221 3.23 -20.17 24.23
CA ARG A 221 3.95 -19.66 25.41
C ARG A 221 5.44 -20.03 25.41
N GLU A 222 6.02 -20.19 24.23
CA GLU A 222 7.48 -20.28 24.08
C GLU A 222 8.12 -18.94 24.45
N ASP A 223 9.36 -18.99 24.95
CA ASP A 223 10.16 -17.78 25.18
C ASP A 223 10.34 -16.99 23.88
N ALA A 224 10.26 -15.66 23.96
CA ALA A 224 10.23 -14.78 22.78
C ALA A 224 11.53 -14.86 21.96
N ALA A 225 12.69 -14.86 22.62
CA ALA A 225 13.98 -14.98 21.94
C ALA A 225 14.08 -16.33 21.23
N THR A 226 13.63 -17.40 21.89
CA THR A 226 13.60 -18.74 21.32
C THR A 226 12.64 -18.83 20.12
N ALA A 227 11.45 -18.23 20.22
CA ALA A 227 10.45 -18.19 19.14
C ALA A 227 10.95 -17.44 17.90
N LEU A 228 11.76 -16.38 18.09
CA LEU A 228 12.41 -15.62 17.01
C LEU A 228 13.76 -16.21 16.57
N GLU A 229 14.23 -17.28 17.23
CA GLU A 229 15.56 -17.89 17.06
C GLU A 229 16.71 -16.88 17.23
N LEU A 230 16.57 -15.98 18.20
CA LEU A 230 17.55 -15.00 18.63
C LEU A 230 18.16 -15.43 19.97
N SER A 231 19.37 -14.94 20.27
CA SER A 231 19.87 -15.04 21.64
C SER A 231 19.07 -14.12 22.57
N PRO A 232 18.99 -14.42 23.88
CA PRO A 232 18.33 -13.54 24.85
C PRO A 232 18.87 -12.11 24.83
N GLU A 233 20.17 -11.94 24.62
CA GLU A 233 20.82 -10.63 24.50
C GLU A 233 20.37 -9.90 23.23
N GLN A 234 20.32 -10.60 22.09
CA GLN A 234 19.83 -10.00 20.83
C GLN A 234 18.38 -9.54 20.98
N TYR A 235 17.50 -10.37 21.53
CA TYR A 235 16.09 -9.99 21.70
C TYR A 235 15.91 -8.81 22.67
N ALA A 236 16.72 -8.72 23.72
CA ALA A 236 16.64 -7.63 24.69
C ALA A 236 17.15 -6.29 24.12
N ASP A 237 18.17 -6.34 23.26
CA ASP A 237 18.86 -5.14 22.76
C ASP A 237 18.33 -4.66 21.40
N PHE A 238 17.80 -5.55 20.57
CA PHE A 238 17.40 -5.22 19.20
C PHE A 238 16.10 -4.41 19.15
N ALA A 239 16.11 -3.35 18.35
CA ALA A 239 14.90 -2.73 17.86
C ALA A 239 14.17 -3.65 16.86
N ILE A 240 12.89 -3.37 16.60
CA ILE A 240 12.07 -4.16 15.65
C ILE A 240 12.73 -4.23 14.26
N ASP A 241 13.34 -3.15 13.79
CA ASP A 241 14.03 -3.13 12.50
C ASP A 241 15.25 -4.06 12.48
N GLU A 242 15.98 -4.17 13.60
CA GLU A 242 17.12 -5.10 13.72
C GLU A 242 16.66 -6.55 13.80
N ILE A 243 15.52 -6.82 14.44
CA ILE A 243 14.86 -8.14 14.41
C ILE A 243 14.43 -8.48 12.97
N ASN A 244 13.80 -7.54 12.26
CA ASN A 244 13.37 -7.71 10.88
C ASN A 244 14.55 -8.01 9.95
N GLU A 245 15.66 -7.29 10.08
CA GLU A 245 16.88 -7.55 9.32
C GLU A 245 17.45 -8.95 9.62
N ALA A 246 17.46 -9.37 10.90
CA ALA A 246 17.91 -10.70 11.29
C ALA A 246 16.99 -11.82 10.74
N LEU A 247 15.67 -11.60 10.69
CA LEU A 247 14.70 -12.50 10.05
C LEU A 247 14.91 -12.55 8.53
N HIS A 248 15.04 -11.39 7.88
CA HIS A 248 15.27 -11.26 6.44
C HIS A 248 16.57 -11.95 6.00
N ALA A 249 17.66 -11.78 6.74
CA ALA A 249 18.94 -12.43 6.47
C ALA A 249 18.83 -13.97 6.44
N ARG A 250 17.93 -14.57 7.23
CA ARG A 250 17.70 -16.02 7.27
C ARG A 250 16.89 -16.53 6.07
N SER A 251 15.92 -15.75 5.61
CA SER A 251 15.09 -16.13 4.46
C SER A 251 15.71 -15.74 3.11
N ARG A 252 16.73 -14.89 3.09
CA ARG A 252 17.35 -14.36 1.88
C ARG A 252 17.77 -15.45 0.88
N GLU A 253 18.42 -16.50 1.38
CA GLU A 253 18.92 -17.63 0.57
C GLU A 253 17.86 -18.68 0.25
N LYS A 254 16.66 -18.61 0.85
CA LYS A 254 15.56 -19.53 0.54
C LYS A 254 15.04 -19.26 -0.88
N THR A 255 14.72 -20.35 -1.57
CA THR A 255 14.02 -20.30 -2.86
C THR A 255 12.57 -19.84 -2.66
N LEU A 256 11.94 -19.33 -3.72
CA LEU A 256 10.52 -18.95 -3.67
C LEU A 256 9.63 -20.14 -3.26
N ALA A 257 9.93 -21.35 -3.76
CA ALA A 257 9.20 -22.56 -3.42
C ALA A 257 9.30 -22.93 -1.93
N GLU A 258 10.47 -22.76 -1.32
CA GLU A 258 10.64 -22.97 0.13
C GLU A 258 9.86 -21.92 0.93
N VAL A 259 9.90 -20.64 0.54
CA VAL A 259 9.15 -19.59 1.22
C VAL A 259 7.65 -19.81 1.13
N LEU A 260 7.13 -20.20 -0.04
CA LEU A 260 5.71 -20.53 -0.21
C LEU A 260 5.30 -21.73 0.65
N ALA A 261 6.11 -22.80 0.65
CA ALA A 261 5.83 -23.99 1.46
C ALA A 261 5.85 -23.68 2.96
N ASP A 262 6.81 -22.88 3.43
CA ASP A 262 6.88 -22.42 4.82
C ASP A 262 5.64 -21.59 5.18
N ALA A 263 5.24 -20.66 4.30
CA ALA A 263 4.08 -19.80 4.50
C ALA A 263 2.78 -20.62 4.62
N GLU A 264 2.54 -21.55 3.69
CA GLU A 264 1.36 -22.45 3.73
C GLU A 264 1.33 -23.34 4.99
N ALA A 265 2.48 -23.90 5.39
CA ALA A 265 2.57 -24.76 6.56
C ALA A 265 2.35 -24.00 7.87
N THR A 266 2.94 -22.81 8.00
CA THR A 266 2.73 -21.91 9.14
C THR A 266 1.27 -21.49 9.21
N HIS A 267 0.66 -21.10 8.09
CA HIS A 267 -0.74 -20.70 8.03
C HIS A 267 -1.72 -21.81 8.42
N ALA A 268 -1.50 -23.02 7.92
CA ALA A 268 -2.29 -24.17 8.33
C ALA A 268 -2.18 -24.45 9.83
N THR A 269 -0.98 -24.29 10.40
CA THR A 269 -0.73 -24.45 11.84
C THR A 269 -1.45 -23.37 12.65
N LEU A 270 -1.34 -22.11 12.25
CA LEU A 270 -2.03 -20.99 12.90
C LEU A 270 -3.55 -21.23 12.92
N VAL A 271 -4.15 -21.55 11.78
CA VAL A 271 -5.60 -21.78 11.67
C VAL A 271 -6.05 -22.90 12.60
N ALA A 272 -5.29 -23.98 12.70
CA ALA A 272 -5.58 -25.06 13.65
C ALA A 272 -5.52 -24.56 15.11
N ARG A 273 -4.50 -23.78 15.46
CA ARG A 273 -4.34 -23.22 16.81
C ARG A 273 -5.42 -22.21 17.19
N LEU A 274 -5.85 -21.37 16.25
CA LEU A 274 -6.94 -20.42 16.48
C LEU A 274 -8.29 -21.13 16.67
N ARG A 275 -8.53 -22.27 15.99
CA ARG A 275 -9.73 -23.09 16.22
C ARG A 275 -9.75 -23.74 17.60
N ASP A 276 -8.59 -24.15 18.09
CA ASP A 276 -8.45 -24.77 19.42
C ASP A 276 -8.45 -23.74 20.56
N THR A 277 -8.30 -22.44 20.24
CA THR A 277 -8.32 -21.34 21.20
C THR A 277 -9.71 -20.70 21.21
N SER A 278 -10.42 -20.76 22.34
CA SER A 278 -11.74 -20.11 22.43
C SER A 278 -11.64 -18.59 22.28
N PHE A 279 -12.64 -17.97 21.65
CA PHE A 279 -12.68 -16.52 21.46
C PHE A 279 -12.59 -15.74 22.79
N ASP A 280 -13.22 -16.23 23.86
CA ASP A 280 -13.13 -15.64 25.21
C ASP A 280 -11.68 -15.55 25.72
N VAL A 281 -10.85 -16.55 25.41
CA VAL A 281 -9.41 -16.54 25.76
C VAL A 281 -8.66 -15.50 24.94
N MET A 282 -9.01 -15.32 23.66
CA MET A 282 -8.41 -14.27 22.84
C MET A 282 -8.76 -12.86 23.36
N GLN A 283 -9.92 -12.70 23.99
CA GLN A 283 -10.34 -11.44 24.61
C GLN A 283 -9.67 -11.17 25.97
N MET A 284 -9.03 -12.15 26.58
CA MET A 284 -8.27 -11.96 27.82
C MET A 284 -6.92 -11.29 27.53
N PRO A 285 -6.32 -10.61 28.54
CA PRO A 285 -4.96 -10.08 28.42
C PRO A 285 -3.99 -11.13 27.89
N ARG A 286 -3.06 -10.71 27.02
CA ARG A 286 -2.06 -11.60 26.42
C ARG A 286 -1.34 -12.46 27.47
N TYR A 287 -0.94 -11.85 28.59
CA TYR A 287 -0.31 -12.51 29.73
C TYR A 287 -0.97 -12.08 31.04
N ASP A 288 -0.87 -12.94 32.06
CA ASP A 288 -1.43 -12.69 33.40
C ASP A 288 -0.78 -11.46 34.07
N ASP A 289 0.44 -11.10 33.68
CA ASP A 289 1.24 -9.98 34.17
C ASP A 289 1.36 -8.82 33.16
N ASP A 290 0.61 -8.84 32.05
CA ASP A 290 0.65 -7.76 31.05
C ASP A 290 -0.01 -6.48 31.62
N GLU A 291 0.81 -5.51 32.04
CA GLU A 291 0.35 -4.24 32.61
C GLU A 291 -0.53 -3.43 31.65
N SER A 292 -0.41 -3.64 30.34
CA SER A 292 -1.26 -2.96 29.35
C SER A 292 -2.70 -3.47 29.36
N GLY A 293 -2.92 -4.72 29.81
CA GLY A 293 -4.20 -5.40 29.73
C GLY A 293 -4.68 -5.66 28.30
N ALA A 294 -3.84 -5.45 27.28
CA ALA A 294 -4.22 -5.62 25.88
C ALA A 294 -4.57 -7.09 25.59
N PRO A 295 -5.69 -7.34 24.89
CA PRO A 295 -6.15 -8.70 24.64
C PRO A 295 -5.21 -9.42 23.67
N LEU A 296 -5.09 -10.75 23.83
CA LEU A 296 -4.35 -11.61 22.89
C LEU A 296 -4.84 -11.41 21.44
N LEU A 297 -6.13 -11.12 21.26
CA LEU A 297 -6.75 -10.84 19.98
C LEU A 297 -6.01 -9.75 19.19
N ASP A 298 -5.43 -8.73 19.84
CA ASP A 298 -4.75 -7.64 19.14
C ASP A 298 -3.49 -8.12 18.41
N TRP A 299 -2.80 -9.13 18.95
CA TRP A 299 -1.65 -9.73 18.28
C TRP A 299 -2.05 -10.78 17.27
N VAL A 300 -3.17 -11.46 17.48
CA VAL A 300 -3.73 -12.31 16.43
C VAL A 300 -4.07 -11.44 15.21
N ILE A 301 -4.80 -10.33 15.40
CA ILE A 301 -5.16 -9.41 14.32
C ILE A 301 -3.91 -8.84 13.65
N GLY A 302 -3.00 -8.25 14.44
CA GLY A 302 -1.82 -7.56 13.93
C GLY A 302 -0.75 -8.44 13.27
N ASN A 303 -0.79 -9.77 13.46
CA ASN A 303 0.10 -10.72 12.78
C ASN A 303 -0.66 -11.61 11.77
N THR A 304 -1.92 -11.29 11.46
CA THR A 304 -2.73 -12.04 10.49
C THR A 304 -3.36 -11.12 9.45
N TYR A 305 -4.69 -10.99 9.40
CA TYR A 305 -5.38 -10.35 8.28
C TYR A 305 -5.00 -8.87 8.11
N ASP A 306 -4.67 -8.13 9.18
CA ASP A 306 -4.17 -6.77 9.06
C ASP A 306 -2.78 -6.75 8.40
N HIS A 307 -1.89 -7.65 8.81
CA HIS A 307 -0.53 -7.77 8.27
C HIS A 307 -0.53 -8.25 6.81
N TYR A 308 -1.40 -9.22 6.50
CA TYR A 308 -1.61 -9.71 5.14
C TYR A 308 -2.12 -8.59 4.24
N LEU A 309 -3.12 -7.83 4.71
CA LEU A 309 -3.71 -6.73 3.95
C LEU A 309 -2.67 -5.63 3.72
N GLU A 310 -1.95 -5.19 4.75
CA GLU A 310 -0.91 -4.16 4.65
C GLU A 310 0.12 -4.51 3.56
N HIS A 311 0.68 -5.72 3.63
CA HIS A 311 1.65 -6.16 2.63
C HIS A 311 1.02 -6.43 1.27
N SER A 312 -0.20 -6.95 1.20
CA SER A 312 -0.91 -7.15 -0.08
C SER A 312 -1.11 -5.82 -0.81
N LEU A 313 -1.53 -4.77 -0.10
CA LEU A 313 -1.69 -3.42 -0.66
C LEU A 313 -0.35 -2.83 -1.12
N TYR A 314 0.70 -2.97 -0.30
CA TYR A 314 2.05 -2.55 -0.68
C TYR A 314 2.54 -3.27 -1.95
N LEU A 315 2.42 -4.60 -2.01
CA LEU A 315 2.85 -5.38 -3.16
C LEU A 315 2.05 -5.01 -4.43
N ARG A 316 0.74 -4.79 -4.31
CA ARG A 316 -0.12 -4.31 -5.41
C ARG A 316 0.35 -2.97 -5.97
N ALA A 317 0.73 -2.05 -5.08
CA ALA A 317 1.20 -0.73 -5.46
C ALA A 317 2.64 -0.73 -6.00
N HIS A 318 3.53 -1.61 -5.53
CA HIS A 318 4.97 -1.48 -5.81
C HIS A 318 5.58 -2.59 -6.67
N LEU A 319 4.84 -3.66 -7.01
CA LEU A 319 5.35 -4.67 -7.94
C LEU A 319 5.79 -4.01 -9.26
N PRO A 320 6.90 -4.46 -9.88
CA PRO A 320 7.34 -3.93 -11.16
C PRO A 320 6.23 -3.99 -12.22
N VAL A 321 6.18 -2.95 -13.05
CA VAL A 321 5.30 -2.89 -14.22
C VAL A 321 6.09 -3.42 -15.41
N PRO A 322 5.58 -4.43 -16.16
CA PRO A 322 6.23 -4.99 -17.34
C PRO A 322 6.55 -3.97 -18.44
#